data_AF-A0AAJ2AZ72-F1
#
_entry.id   AF-A0AAJ2AZ72-F1
#
_cell.length_a   1.000
_cell.length_b   1.000
_cell.length_c   1.000
_cell.angle_alpha   90.00
_cell.angle_beta   90.00
_cell.angle_gamma   90.00
#
_symmetry.space_group_name_H-M   'P 1'
#
loop_
_entity.id
_entity.type
_entity.pdbx_description
1 polymer ?
#
loop_
_entity_poly.entity_id
_entity_poly.type
_entity_poly.pdbx_seq_one_letter_code
_entity_poly.pdbx_strand_id
1 'polypeptide(L)' 'MYTNFQALPFVARRALLAVVLVLLAWFALQFPRNEVSETVFFASATGAIWAIGILIPFLKVIFYICKVALRVHASKW' A
#
# COMPACT_ATOMS: atom_id res chain seq x y z
N MET A 1 26.57 2.53 0.43
CA MET A 1 25.31 1.76 0.62
C MET A 1 24.16 2.30 -0.23
N TYR A 2 23.81 3.58 -0.15
CA TYR A 2 22.75 4.18 -0.99
C TYR A 2 23.05 4.12 -2.50
N THR A 3 24.30 4.32 -2.89
CA THR A 3 24.77 4.19 -4.28
C THR A 3 24.57 2.78 -4.83
N ASN A 4 24.86 1.75 -4.03
CA ASN A 4 24.63 0.35 -4.40
C ASN A 4 23.14 0.04 -4.52
N PHE A 5 22.29 0.63 -3.66
CA PHE A 5 20.83 0.51 -3.77
C PHE A 5 20.30 1.15 -5.06
N GLN A 6 20.79 2.34 -5.42
CA GLN A 6 20.43 3.04 -6.65
C GLN A 6 20.87 2.29 -7.92
N ALA A 7 21.97 1.53 -7.83
CA ALA A 7 22.48 0.71 -8.93
C ALA A 7 21.60 -0.53 -9.21
N LEU A 8 20.69 -0.92 -8.30
CA LEU A 8 19.77 -2.01 -8.57
C LEU A 8 18.71 -1.64 -9.63
N PRO A 9 18.27 -2.60 -10.45
CA PRO A 9 17.16 -2.39 -11.36
C PRO A 9 15.92 -1.95 -10.58
N PHE A 10 15.09 -1.11 -11.20
CA PHE A 10 13.92 -0.49 -10.58
C PHE A 10 13.00 -1.51 -9.89
N VAL A 11 12.80 -2.67 -10.53
CA VAL A 11 11.99 -3.76 -9.98
C VAL A 11 12.62 -4.33 -8.70
N ALA A 12 13.93 -4.54 -8.67
CA ALA A 12 14.62 -5.07 -7.49
C ALA A 12 14.59 -4.06 -6.33
N ARG A 13 14.72 -2.76 -6.60
CA ARG A 13 14.53 -1.72 -5.57
C ARG A 13 13.13 -1.75 -4.97
N ARG A 14 12.10 -1.87 -5.82
CA ARG A 14 10.70 -1.96 -5.36
C ARG A 14 10.43 -3.24 -4.60
N ALA A 15 10.97 -4.37 -5.03
CA ALA A 15 10.86 -5.65 -4.32
C ALA A 15 11.51 -5.57 -2.93
N LEU A 16 12.70 -4.98 -2.81
CA LEU A 16 13.36 -4.76 -1.53
C LEU A 16 12.53 -3.86 -0.60
N LEU A 17 11.98 -2.75 -1.12
CA LEU A 17 11.09 -1.89 -0.35
C LEU A 17 9.83 -2.62 0.10
N ALA A 18 9.22 -3.43 -0.76
CA ALA A 18 8.05 -4.24 -0.41
C ALA A 18 8.37 -5.23 0.72
N VAL A 19 9.50 -5.94 0.64
CA VAL A 19 9.94 -6.89 1.68
C VAL A 19 10.14 -6.18 3.02
N VAL A 20 10.84 -5.04 3.03
CA VAL A 20 11.08 -4.26 4.26
C VAL A 20 9.77 -3.80 4.88
N LEU A 21 8.82 -3.33 4.08
CA LEU A 21 7.53 -2.84 4.55
C LEU A 21 6.63 -3.98 5.06
N VAL A 22 6.65 -5.14 4.42
CA VAL A 22 5.94 -6.34 4.91
C VAL A 22 6.51 -6.80 6.25
N LEU A 23 7.84 -6.79 6.40
CA LEU A 23 8.47 -7.12 7.68
C LEU A 23 8.08 -6.12 8.78
N LEU A 24 8.06 -4.82 8.48
CA LEU A 24 7.58 -3.78 9.40
C LEU A 24 6.12 -3.99 9.82
N ALA A 25 5.24 -4.33 8.88
CA ALA A 25 3.85 -4.66 9.17
C ALA A 25 3.75 -5.90 10.05
N TRP A 26 4.55 -6.93 9.77
CA TRP A 26 4.61 -8.15 10.57
C TRP A 26 5.06 -7.88 11.99
N PHE A 27 6.10 -7.06 12.19
CA PHE A 27 6.55 -6.65 13.51
C PHE A 27 5.46 -5.85 14.25
N ALA A 28 4.77 -4.93 13.57
CA ALA A 28 3.69 -4.14 14.17
C ALA A 28 2.55 -5.02 14.72
N LEU A 29 2.26 -6.16 14.09
CA LEU A 29 1.26 -7.13 14.57
C LEU A 29 1.64 -7.83 15.88
N GLN A 30 2.93 -7.90 16.20
CA GLN A 30 3.41 -8.55 17.43
C GLN A 30 3.29 -7.64 18.66
N PHE A 31 3.08 -6.33 18.44
CA PHE A 31 2.89 -5.37 19.53
C PHE A 31 1.42 -5.31 19.96
N PRO A 32 1.15 -4.97 21.24
CA PRO A 32 -0.21 -4.71 21.68
C PRO A 32 -0.86 -3.64 20.81
N ARG A 33 -2.15 -3.81 20.51
CA ARG A 33 -2.92 -2.87 19.71
C ARG A 33 -2.97 -1.52 20.43
N ASN A 34 -2.33 -0.53 19.83
CA ASN A 34 -2.39 0.87 20.21
C ASN A 34 -2.39 1.70 18.94
N GLU A 35 -2.75 2.98 19.05
CA GLU A 35 -2.88 3.87 17.88
C GLU A 35 -1.59 3.92 17.04
N VAL A 36 -0.43 3.78 17.68
CA VAL A 36 0.87 3.78 17.02
C VAL A 36 1.09 2.50 16.22
N SER A 37 0.84 1.32 16.79
CA SER A 37 1.03 0.03 16.12
C SER A 37 0.05 -0.15 14.97
N GLU A 38 -1.18 0.33 15.13
CA GLU A 38 -2.18 0.36 14.06
C GLU A 38 -1.76 1.30 12.93
N THR A 39 -1.32 2.53 13.25
CA THR A 39 -0.86 3.48 12.23
C THR A 39 0.37 2.96 11.47
N VAL A 40 1.33 2.38 12.19
CA VAL A 40 2.53 1.77 11.58
C VAL A 40 2.14 0.59 10.69
N PHE A 41 1.20 -0.25 11.12
CA PHE A 41 0.69 -1.35 10.31
C PHE A 41 0.02 -0.85 9.03
N PHE A 42 -0.90 0.13 9.13
CA PHE A 42 -1.59 0.68 7.96
C PHE A 42 -0.63 1.38 6.98
N ALA A 43 0.32 2.17 7.49
CA ALA A 43 1.31 2.86 6.67
C ALA A 43 2.24 1.87 5.96
N SER A 44 2.73 0.85 6.66
CA SER A 44 3.61 -0.17 6.09
C SER A 44 2.89 -1.08 5.10
N ALA A 45 1.67 -1.52 5.39
CA ALA A 45 0.85 -2.30 4.47
C ALA A 45 0.53 -1.52 3.19
N THR A 46 0.14 -0.26 3.31
CA THR A 46 -0.15 0.61 2.16
C THR A 46 1.11 0.87 1.32
N GLY A 47 2.24 1.13 1.99
CA GLY A 47 3.53 1.26 1.32
C GLY A 47 3.96 -0.01 0.59
N ALA A 48 3.70 -1.20 1.13
CA ALA A 48 3.99 -2.46 0.47
C ALA A 48 3.16 -2.64 -0.81
N ILE A 49 1.86 -2.34 -0.76
CA ILE A 49 0.96 -2.37 -1.93
C ILE A 49 1.42 -1.37 -3.00
N TRP A 50 1.89 -0.19 -2.56
CA TRP A 50 2.53 0.77 -3.45
C TRP A 50 3.79 0.18 -4.08
N ALA A 51 4.70 -0.36 -3.28
CA ALA A 51 5.97 -0.91 -3.75
C ALA A 51 5.77 -2.04 -4.78
N ILE A 52 4.78 -2.92 -4.59
CA ILE A 52 4.46 -4.00 -5.55
C ILE A 52 3.82 -3.48 -6.85
N GLY A 53 3.36 -2.22 -6.87
CA GLY A 53 2.78 -1.59 -8.06
C GLY A 53 1.28 -1.87 -8.24
N ILE A 54 0.64 -2.52 -7.25
CA ILE A 54 -0.79 -2.86 -7.27
C ILE A 54 -1.65 -1.68 -6.81
N LEU A 55 -1.06 -0.68 -6.13
CA LEU A 55 -1.85 0.46 -5.61
C LEU A 55 -2.58 1.24 -6.71
N ILE A 56 -1.94 1.48 -7.85
CA ILE A 56 -2.52 2.25 -8.97
C ILE A 56 -3.73 1.52 -9.59
N PRO A 57 -3.64 0.24 -9.99
CA PRO A 57 -4.82 -0.47 -10.50
C PRO A 57 -5.91 -0.60 -9.44
N PHE A 58 -5.55 -0.82 -8.18
CA PHE A 58 -6.51 -0.88 -7.08
C PHE A 58 -7.29 0.44 -6.91
N LEU A 59 -6.60 1.59 -6.89
CA LEU A 59 -7.24 2.90 -6.83
C LEU A 59 -8.18 3.13 -8.02
N LYS A 60 -7.77 2.76 -9.24
CA LYS A 60 -8.64 2.89 -10.43
C LYS A 60 -9.93 2.10 -10.29
N VAL A 61 -9.87 0.88 -9.76
CA VAL A 61 -11.05 0.04 -9.51
C VAL A 61 -11.97 0.69 -8.47
N ILE A 62 -11.42 1.19 -7.36
CA ILE A 62 -12.22 1.91 -6.34
C ILE A 62 -12.90 3.13 -6.94
N PHE A 63 -12.17 3.97 -7.67
CA PHE A 63 -12.74 5.15 -8.34
C PHE A 63 -13.86 4.77 -9.31
N TYR A 64 -13.68 3.68 -10.06
CA TYR A 64 -14.73 3.17 -10.94
C TYR A 64 -15.97 2.73 -10.17
N ILE A 65 -15.81 1.97 -9.08
CA ILE A 65 -16.91 1.55 -8.21
C ILE A 65 -17.63 2.76 -7.63
N CYS A 66 -16.91 3.75 -7.09
CA CYS A 66 -17.49 4.99 -6.57
C CYS A 66 -18.26 5.74 -7.65
N LYS A 67 -17.73 5.85 -8.86
CA LYS A 67 -18.42 6.50 -9.99
C LYS A 67 -19.72 5.78 -10.35
N VAL A 68 -19.72 4.44 -10.38
CA VAL A 68 -20.92 3.64 -10.64
C VAL A 68 -21.93 3.81 -9.50
N ALA A 69 -21.49 3.72 -8.24
CA ALA A 69 -22.35 3.90 -7.08
C ALA A 69 -23.01 5.29 -7.07
N LEU A 70 -22.24 6.34 -7.36
CA LEU A 70 -22.76 7.71 -7.49
C LEU A 70 -23.76 7.84 -8.63
N ARG A 71 -23.51 7.22 -9.79
CA ARG A 71 -24.48 7.21 -10.90
C ARG A 71 -25.78 6.50 -10.52
N VAL A 72 -25.69 5.36 -9.86
CA VAL A 72 -26.88 4.61 -9.41
C VAL A 72 -27.66 5.41 -8.37
N HIS A 73 -26.98 6.08 -7.43
CA HIS A 73 -27.63 6.93 -6.45
C HIS A 73 -28.29 8.16 -7.11
N ALA A 74 -27.60 8.84 -8.02
CA ALA A 74 -28.12 9.99 -8.74
C ALA A 74 -29.28 9.66 -9.71
N SER A 75 -29.30 8.44 -10.27
CA SER A 75 -30.37 7.97 -11.16
C SER A 75 -31.66 7.55 -10.42
N LYS A 76 -31.62 7.43 -9.10
CA LYS A 76 -32.80 7.09 -8.27
C LYS A 76 -33.57 8.33 -7.80
N TRP A 77 -33.08 9.52 -8.14
CA TRP A 77 -33.78 10.81 -8.01
C TRP A 77 -34.31 11.25 -9.37
#